data_AF-A0AAU4ESK4-F1
#
_entry.id   AF-A0AAU4ESK4-F1
#
_cell.length_a   1.000
_cell.length_b   1.000
_cell.length_c   1.000
_cell.angle_alpha   90.00
_cell.angle_beta   90.00
_cell.angle_gamma   90.00
#
_symmetry.space_group_name_H-M   'P 1'
#
loop_
_entity.id
_entity.type
_entity.pdbx_description
1 polymer ?
#
loop_
_entity_poly.entity_id
_entity_poly.type
_entity_poly.pdbx_seq_one_letter_code
_entity_poly.pdbx_strand_id
1 'polypeptide(L)'
;MPVLAEHRMYRHRIDVDHGAGQFGARLRAAREYVKLSLAEMAAAANFSKSYLGQVETGVRPVTLDVVTAYEKVLGNGMKRKDITHPKLRKIEDGEHLAAVKAAVEAGDPGIFAEGPTSSTIDAAVAPVVSAAGVENFRRWAVTGKTSTLRANAVSIIGFLPGRENADLVARVLDTDDRVRELCLASEVSRLMQWDWATSKAVAADPVTAPDPRKLAAKLAKEAVCEDSEARWCAGWLLQRLAPALAG
;
A
#
# COMPACT_ATOMS: atom_id res chain seq x y z
N MET A 1 -30.64 51.37 -8.31
CA MET A 1 -29.32 51.57 -7.66
C MET A 1 -29.35 50.83 -6.32
N PRO A 2 -28.34 50.01 -6.02
CA PRO A 2 -28.55 48.56 -5.97
C PRO A 2 -28.54 47.95 -4.56
N VAL A 3 -29.48 47.04 -4.33
CA VAL A 3 -29.48 46.02 -3.28
C VAL A 3 -28.72 44.80 -3.81
N LEU A 4 -27.39 44.91 -3.96
CA LEU A 4 -26.51 43.81 -4.39
C LEU A 4 -25.08 44.07 -3.87
N ALA A 5 -24.79 43.73 -2.61
CA ALA A 5 -23.40 43.71 -2.13
C ALA A 5 -23.09 42.74 -0.96
N GLU A 6 -24.07 42.14 -0.29
CA GLU A 6 -23.78 41.28 0.88
C GLU A 6 -24.00 39.77 0.67
N HIS A 7 -24.35 39.35 -0.55
CA HIS A 7 -24.64 37.93 -0.88
C HIS A 7 -23.50 37.18 -1.60
N ARG A 8 -22.24 37.67 -1.54
CA ARG A 8 -21.13 37.08 -2.33
C ARG A 8 -19.83 36.75 -1.59
N MET A 9 -19.82 36.68 -0.25
CA MET A 9 -18.54 36.44 0.46
C MET A 9 -18.53 35.46 1.64
N TYR A 10 -19.57 34.65 1.87
CA TYR A 10 -19.50 33.57 2.88
C TYR A 10 -20.21 32.27 2.48
N ARG A 11 -20.27 31.99 1.17
CA ARG A 11 -20.74 30.71 0.62
C ARG A 11 -19.62 29.98 -0.13
N HIS A 12 -18.41 29.98 0.44
CA HIS A 12 -17.30 29.12 0.05
C HIS A 12 -16.74 28.38 1.29
N ARG A 13 -17.69 27.78 2.04
CA ARG A 13 -17.45 26.95 3.22
C ARG A 13 -18.11 25.58 3.05
N ILE A 14 -18.01 25.03 1.85
CA ILE A 14 -18.33 23.63 1.52
C ILE A 14 -17.27 23.24 0.48
N ASP A 15 -16.56 22.13 0.72
CA ASP A 15 -15.56 21.43 -0.14
C ASP A 15 -14.06 21.43 0.25
N VAL A 16 -13.63 21.98 1.40
CA VAL A 16 -12.22 21.84 1.86
C VAL A 16 -12.04 20.94 3.10
N ASP A 17 -13.14 20.57 3.77
CA ASP A 17 -13.06 19.90 5.09
C ASP A 17 -13.00 18.36 5.01
N HIS A 18 -13.39 17.75 3.89
CA HIS A 18 -13.43 16.28 3.77
C HIS A 18 -12.08 15.66 3.38
N GLY A 19 -11.15 16.45 2.82
CA GLY A 19 -9.80 16.00 2.45
C GLY A 19 -8.83 16.01 3.63
N ALA A 20 -8.81 17.09 4.42
CA ALA A 20 -7.81 17.28 5.49
C ALA A 20 -7.90 16.22 6.60
N GLY A 21 -9.11 15.82 7.00
CA GLY A 21 -9.33 14.74 7.97
C GLY A 21 -8.88 13.36 7.47
N GLN A 22 -9.02 13.08 6.17
CA GLN A 22 -8.53 11.84 5.56
C GLN A 22 -7.01 11.76 5.56
N PHE A 23 -6.31 12.88 5.31
CA PHE A 23 -4.85 12.91 5.34
C PHE A 23 -4.27 12.64 6.74
N GLY A 24 -4.86 13.23 7.79
CA GLY A 24 -4.49 12.95 9.18
C GLY A 24 -4.65 11.46 9.55
N ALA A 25 -5.79 10.88 9.19
CA ALA A 25 -6.08 9.47 9.42
C ALA A 25 -5.09 8.54 8.68
N ARG A 26 -4.61 8.94 7.50
CA ARG A 26 -3.59 8.20 6.73
C ARG A 26 -2.21 8.23 7.38
N LEU A 27 -1.79 9.38 7.92
CA LEU A 27 -0.54 9.49 8.69
C LEU A 27 -0.60 8.59 9.94
N ARG A 28 -1.75 8.58 10.62
CA ARG A 28 -2.02 7.69 11.74
C ARG A 28 -1.91 6.22 11.34
N ALA A 29 -2.57 5.83 10.25
CA ALA A 29 -2.54 4.47 9.74
C ALA A 29 -1.09 4.05 9.40
N ALA A 30 -0.32 4.91 8.74
CA ALA A 30 1.09 4.64 8.42
C ALA A 30 1.96 4.46 9.69
N ARG A 31 1.74 5.28 10.73
CA ARG A 31 2.42 5.15 12.02
C ARG A 31 2.05 3.86 12.75
N GLU A 32 0.75 3.55 12.84
CA GLU A 32 0.24 2.35 13.51
C GLU A 32 0.66 1.08 12.77
N TYR A 33 0.71 1.14 11.44
CA TYR A 33 1.19 0.07 10.58
C TYR A 33 2.64 -0.34 10.89
N VAL A 34 3.53 0.61 11.19
CA VAL A 34 4.90 0.33 11.66
C VAL A 34 5.00 0.12 13.17
N LYS A 35 3.86 0.02 13.87
CA LYS A 35 3.74 -0.20 15.32
C LYS A 35 4.41 0.88 16.18
N LEU A 36 4.52 2.09 15.67
CA LEU A 36 4.97 3.24 16.47
C LEU A 36 3.79 3.82 17.24
N SER A 37 3.96 4.06 18.54
CA SER A 37 3.03 4.88 19.30
C SER A 37 3.12 6.35 18.85
N LEU A 38 2.06 7.12 19.09
CA LEU A 38 2.06 8.56 18.83
C LEU A 38 3.17 9.29 19.61
N ALA A 39 3.57 8.77 20.77
CA ALA A 39 4.66 9.34 21.57
C ALA A 39 6.03 9.10 20.94
N GLU A 40 6.30 7.88 20.47
CA GLU A 40 7.54 7.54 19.77
C GLU A 40 7.67 8.29 18.45
N MET A 41 6.55 8.41 17.71
CA MET A 41 6.52 9.19 16.48
C MET A 41 6.82 10.68 16.74
N ALA A 42 6.19 11.26 17.75
CA ALA A 42 6.42 12.65 18.13
C ALA A 42 7.90 12.91 18.48
N ALA A 43 8.50 12.01 19.27
CA ALA A 43 9.91 12.09 19.63
C ALA A 43 10.82 11.99 18.41
N ALA A 44 10.57 11.04 17.50
CA ALA A 44 11.40 10.85 16.31
C ALA A 44 11.21 11.96 15.25
N ALA A 45 10.02 12.54 15.17
CA ALA A 45 9.65 13.58 14.21
C ALA A 45 9.95 15.00 14.72
N ASN A 46 10.46 15.14 15.96
CA ASN A 46 10.66 16.43 16.64
C ASN A 46 9.40 17.30 16.71
N PHE A 47 8.24 16.68 16.96
CA PHE A 47 6.97 17.37 17.19
C PHE A 47 6.43 17.04 18.59
N SER A 48 5.48 17.84 19.08
CA SER A 48 4.77 17.45 20.30
C SER A 48 3.73 16.37 20.01
N LYS A 49 3.55 15.44 20.96
CA LYS A 49 2.52 14.39 20.89
C LYS A 49 1.11 14.96 20.71
N SER A 50 0.81 16.07 21.40
CA SER A 50 -0.49 16.75 21.31
C SER A 50 -0.72 17.33 19.91
N TYR A 51 0.30 17.98 19.33
CA TYR A 51 0.22 18.51 17.98
C TYR A 51 0.00 17.41 16.94
N LEU A 52 0.80 16.33 16.96
CA LEU A 52 0.59 15.22 16.03
C LEU A 52 -0.76 14.53 16.25
N GLY A 53 -1.24 14.41 17.48
CA GLY A 53 -2.57 13.87 17.76
C GLY A 53 -3.70 14.71 17.16
N GLN A 54 -3.59 16.05 17.22
CA GLN A 54 -4.53 16.94 16.56
C GLN A 54 -4.45 16.85 15.03
N VAL A 55 -3.25 16.67 14.47
CA VAL A 55 -3.08 16.48 13.03
C VAL A 55 -3.67 15.15 12.57
N GLU A 56 -3.39 14.04 13.27
CA GLU A 56 -3.89 12.70 12.94
C GLU A 56 -5.41 12.55 13.07
N THR A 57 -6.04 13.37 13.93
CA THR A 57 -7.50 13.39 14.12
C THR A 57 -8.20 14.45 13.27
N GLY A 58 -7.45 15.17 12.42
CA GLY A 58 -7.98 16.21 11.55
C GLY A 58 -8.37 17.52 12.26
N VAL A 59 -8.13 17.64 13.56
CA VAL A 59 -8.33 18.88 14.34
C VAL A 59 -7.37 19.98 13.87
N ARG A 60 -6.18 19.60 13.41
CA ARG A 60 -5.20 20.48 12.76
C ARG A 60 -4.93 19.98 11.34
N PRO A 61 -4.68 20.91 10.39
CA PRO A 61 -4.34 20.52 9.03
C PRO A 61 -2.99 19.79 8.99
N VAL A 62 -2.84 18.86 8.05
CA VAL A 62 -1.56 18.25 7.73
C VAL A 62 -0.72 19.28 6.96
N THR A 63 0.43 19.67 7.51
CA THR A 63 1.39 20.56 6.85
C THR A 63 2.48 19.77 6.14
N LEU A 64 3.17 20.41 5.19
CA LEU A 64 4.29 19.80 4.48
C LEU A 64 5.40 19.34 5.44
N ASP A 65 5.71 20.12 6.48
CA ASP A 65 6.70 19.75 7.50
C ASP A 65 6.32 18.46 8.26
N VAL A 66 5.01 18.28 8.53
CA VAL A 66 4.53 17.04 9.13
C VAL A 66 4.69 15.88 8.16
N VAL A 67 4.33 16.05 6.89
CA VAL A 67 4.54 15.03 5.85
C VAL A 67 6.01 14.64 5.76
N THR A 68 6.92 15.59 5.61
CA THR A 68 8.36 15.35 5.51
C THR A 68 8.93 14.68 6.76
N ALA A 69 8.44 15.04 7.96
CA ALA A 69 8.88 14.39 9.19
C ALA A 69 8.35 12.95 9.30
N TYR A 70 7.11 12.70 8.87
CA TYR A 70 6.57 11.36 8.75
C TYR A 70 7.39 10.54 7.75
N GLU A 71 7.64 11.06 6.56
CA GLU A 71 8.50 10.42 5.56
C GLU A 71 9.91 10.15 6.08
N LYS A 72 10.49 11.02 6.90
CA LYS A 72 11.83 10.83 7.47
C LYS A 72 11.86 9.73 8.55
N VAL A 73 10.93 9.78 9.50
CA VAL A 73 10.87 8.82 10.63
C VAL A 73 10.41 7.47 10.13
N LEU A 74 9.31 7.48 9.40
CA LEU A 74 8.72 6.29 8.84
C LEU A 74 9.59 5.80 7.69
N GLY A 75 10.33 6.65 6.95
CA GLY A 75 11.17 6.24 5.81
C GLY A 75 12.28 5.23 6.12
N ASN A 76 12.68 5.06 7.38
CA ASN A 76 13.58 3.97 7.80
C ASN A 76 12.86 2.81 8.52
N GLY A 77 11.70 3.04 9.15
CA GLY A 77 10.85 2.02 9.79
C GLY A 77 9.77 1.39 8.88
N MET A 78 9.50 2.00 7.73
CA MET A 78 8.55 1.60 6.67
C MET A 78 9.19 0.73 5.60
N LYS A 79 10.48 0.43 5.69
CA LYS A 79 11.13 -0.41 4.67
C LYS A 79 10.67 -1.87 4.86
N ARG A 80 9.42 -2.16 4.47
CA ARG A 80 9.14 -3.40 3.74
C ARG A 80 10.22 -3.46 2.67
N LYS A 81 11.07 -4.46 2.76
CA LYS A 81 12.13 -4.61 1.77
C LYS A 81 11.47 -4.82 0.42
N ASP A 82 11.97 -4.17 -0.60
CA ASP A 82 11.45 -4.45 -1.93
C ASP A 82 11.75 -5.89 -2.34
N ILE A 83 10.96 -6.39 -3.28
CA ILE A 83 11.27 -7.64 -3.95
C ILE A 83 12.61 -7.52 -4.66
N THR A 84 13.35 -8.63 -4.74
CA THR A 84 14.60 -8.69 -5.49
C THR A 84 14.30 -8.98 -6.96
N HIS A 85 13.85 -7.97 -7.71
CA HIS A 85 13.48 -8.11 -9.12
C HIS A 85 14.26 -7.12 -10.02
N PRO A 86 14.88 -7.56 -11.14
CA PRO A 86 15.75 -6.71 -11.96
C PRO A 86 15.02 -5.58 -12.69
N LYS A 87 13.71 -5.73 -12.94
CA LYS A 87 12.87 -4.72 -13.62
C LYS A 87 11.93 -3.98 -12.66
N LEU A 88 12.26 -3.94 -11.38
CA LEU A 88 11.43 -3.28 -10.37
C LEU A 88 11.29 -1.80 -10.69
N ARG A 89 10.06 -1.30 -10.73
CA ARG A 89 9.73 0.11 -10.92
C ARG A 89 9.58 0.82 -9.57
N LYS A 90 10.02 2.08 -9.49
CA LYS A 90 9.94 2.92 -8.30
C LYS A 90 9.46 4.33 -8.66
N ILE A 91 8.87 5.01 -7.69
CA ILE A 91 8.70 6.46 -7.73
C ILE A 91 10.05 7.10 -7.42
N GLU A 92 10.46 8.05 -8.26
CA GLU A 92 11.77 8.72 -8.18
C GLU A 92 11.69 9.96 -7.30
N ASP A 93 10.62 10.76 -7.46
CA ASP A 93 10.37 12.00 -6.73
C ASP A 93 8.87 12.35 -6.72
N GLY A 94 8.54 13.52 -6.15
CA GLY A 94 7.16 13.99 -6.04
C GLY A 94 6.52 14.40 -7.37
N GLU A 95 7.31 14.83 -8.36
CA GLU A 95 6.79 15.18 -9.69
C GLU A 95 6.39 13.92 -10.45
N HIS A 96 7.23 12.88 -10.38
CA HIS A 96 6.92 11.55 -10.90
C HIS A 96 5.66 10.98 -10.22
N LEU A 97 5.50 11.12 -8.90
CA LEU A 97 4.26 10.71 -8.22
C LEU A 97 3.02 11.45 -8.73
N ALA A 98 3.12 12.76 -8.94
CA ALA A 98 2.02 13.56 -9.48
C ALA A 98 1.64 13.13 -10.90
N ALA A 99 2.64 12.83 -11.75
CA ALA A 99 2.42 12.31 -13.10
C ALA A 99 1.76 10.93 -13.09
N VAL A 100 2.24 10.01 -12.23
CA VAL A 100 1.64 8.68 -12.05
C VAL A 100 0.20 8.79 -11.58
N LYS A 101 -0.07 9.66 -10.60
CA LYS A 101 -1.44 9.93 -10.15
C LYS A 101 -2.29 10.41 -11.33
N ALA A 102 -1.85 11.42 -12.08
CA ALA A 102 -2.62 11.97 -13.20
C ALA A 102 -2.95 10.90 -14.26
N ALA A 103 -1.99 10.04 -14.60
CA ALA A 103 -2.21 8.91 -15.50
C ALA A 103 -3.28 7.94 -14.96
N VAL A 104 -3.18 7.57 -13.68
CA VAL A 104 -4.15 6.69 -13.03
C VAL A 104 -5.56 7.26 -13.05
N GLU A 105 -5.73 8.55 -12.75
CA GLU A 105 -7.03 9.22 -12.78
C GLU A 105 -7.61 9.26 -14.22
N ALA A 106 -6.75 9.38 -15.23
CA ALA A 106 -7.13 9.35 -16.64
C ALA A 106 -7.44 7.93 -17.16
N GLY A 107 -7.26 6.89 -16.34
CA GLY A 107 -7.46 5.50 -16.76
C GLY A 107 -6.31 4.94 -17.60
N ASP A 108 -5.14 5.56 -17.54
CA ASP A 108 -3.90 5.03 -18.10
C ASP A 108 -3.11 4.26 -17.01
N PRO A 109 -2.85 2.96 -17.19
CA PRO A 109 -2.08 2.18 -16.23
C PRO A 109 -0.60 2.58 -16.14
N GLY A 110 -0.02 3.24 -17.15
CA GLY A 110 1.35 3.75 -17.14
C GLY A 110 2.39 2.79 -16.53
N ILE A 111 3.09 3.26 -15.50
CA ILE A 111 4.13 2.52 -14.77
C ILE A 111 3.67 1.13 -14.27
N PHE A 112 2.38 0.96 -13.94
CA PHE A 112 1.82 -0.30 -13.45
C PHE A 112 1.71 -1.37 -14.54
N ALA A 113 1.76 -0.99 -15.83
CA ALA A 113 1.75 -1.95 -16.95
C ALA A 113 3.16 -2.37 -17.40
N GLU A 114 4.20 -1.59 -17.06
CA GLU A 114 5.54 -1.76 -17.62
C GLU A 114 6.40 -2.79 -16.90
N GLY A 115 6.13 -3.05 -15.62
CA GLY A 115 6.93 -3.94 -14.79
C GLY A 115 6.36 -4.07 -13.38
N PRO A 116 6.90 -4.97 -12.55
CA PRO A 116 6.49 -5.06 -11.16
C PRO A 116 6.85 -3.76 -10.43
N THR A 117 5.93 -3.27 -9.59
CA THR A 117 6.12 -2.06 -8.79
C THR A 117 6.66 -2.38 -7.41
N SER A 118 7.44 -1.47 -6.82
CA SER A 118 7.89 -1.60 -5.44
C SER A 118 6.74 -1.36 -4.47
N SER A 119 6.81 -1.98 -3.28
CA SER A 119 5.84 -1.73 -2.20
C SER A 119 5.76 -0.27 -1.78
N THR A 120 6.83 0.50 -2.04
CA THR A 120 6.87 1.95 -1.82
C THR A 120 6.01 2.72 -2.82
N ILE A 121 5.80 2.22 -4.04
CA ILE A 121 4.82 2.82 -4.97
C ILE A 121 3.43 2.68 -4.39
N ASP A 122 3.08 1.49 -3.87
CA ASP A 122 1.74 1.24 -3.36
C ASP A 122 1.41 2.16 -2.20
N ALA A 123 2.36 2.27 -1.26
CA ALA A 123 2.27 3.18 -0.13
C ALA A 123 2.23 4.67 -0.54
N ALA A 124 2.83 5.05 -1.67
CA ALA A 124 2.83 6.43 -2.16
C ALA A 124 1.57 6.77 -2.95
N VAL A 125 1.05 5.83 -3.76
CA VAL A 125 -0.05 6.06 -4.69
C VAL A 125 -1.41 5.85 -4.03
N ALA A 126 -1.59 4.78 -3.24
CA ALA A 126 -2.87 4.46 -2.60
C ALA A 126 -3.44 5.62 -1.76
N PRO A 127 -2.64 6.41 -1.02
CA PRO A 127 -3.16 7.56 -0.27
C PRO A 127 -3.53 8.76 -1.14
N VAL A 128 -3.06 8.88 -2.38
CA VAL A 128 -3.27 10.12 -3.16
C VAL A 128 -4.33 9.98 -4.24
N VAL A 129 -4.67 8.76 -4.67
CA VAL A 129 -5.66 8.52 -5.73
C VAL A 129 -7.10 8.80 -5.29
N SER A 130 -7.91 9.33 -6.21
CA SER A 130 -9.33 9.58 -5.99
C SER A 130 -10.15 8.27 -6.06
N ALA A 131 -11.44 8.34 -5.73
CA ALA A 131 -12.36 7.22 -5.92
C ALA A 131 -12.41 6.71 -7.37
N ALA A 132 -12.27 7.60 -8.37
CA ALA A 132 -12.21 7.20 -9.77
C ALA A 132 -10.91 6.44 -10.09
N GLY A 133 -9.78 6.90 -9.56
CA GLY A 133 -8.50 6.18 -9.67
C GLY A 133 -8.55 4.80 -9.01
N VAL A 134 -9.20 4.68 -7.83
CA VAL A 134 -9.43 3.38 -7.18
C VAL A 134 -10.26 2.46 -8.07
N GLU A 135 -11.31 2.97 -8.71
CA GLU A 135 -12.13 2.17 -9.63
C GLU A 135 -11.35 1.71 -10.88
N ASN A 136 -10.40 2.54 -11.36
CA ASN A 136 -9.48 2.10 -12.42
C ASN A 136 -8.60 0.93 -11.96
N PHE A 137 -8.05 0.96 -10.73
CA PHE A 137 -7.31 -0.18 -10.18
C PHE A 137 -8.17 -1.42 -10.01
N ARG A 138 -9.41 -1.30 -9.54
CA ARG A 138 -10.34 -2.45 -9.44
C ARG A 138 -10.60 -3.08 -10.80
N ARG A 139 -10.82 -2.26 -11.83
CA ARG A 139 -10.96 -2.73 -13.20
C ARG A 139 -9.69 -3.43 -13.69
N TRP A 140 -8.52 -2.82 -13.48
CA TRP A 140 -7.26 -3.40 -13.91
C TRP A 140 -6.92 -4.70 -13.17
N ALA A 141 -7.26 -4.84 -11.89
CA ALA A 141 -7.04 -6.09 -11.15
C ALA A 141 -7.79 -7.28 -11.78
N VAL A 142 -8.95 -7.04 -12.40
CA VAL A 142 -9.77 -8.08 -13.02
C VAL A 142 -9.46 -8.25 -14.51
N THR A 143 -9.43 -7.15 -15.27
CA THR A 143 -9.41 -7.18 -16.74
C THR A 143 -8.13 -6.58 -17.34
N GLY A 144 -7.12 -6.28 -16.52
CA GLY A 144 -5.83 -5.78 -16.99
C GLY A 144 -5.20 -6.72 -18.01
N LYS A 145 -4.64 -6.16 -19.09
CA LYS A 145 -4.15 -6.91 -20.25
C LYS A 145 -3.05 -7.92 -19.91
N THR A 146 -2.18 -7.58 -18.96
CA THR A 146 -1.05 -8.42 -18.55
C THR A 146 -1.22 -8.86 -17.10
N SER A 147 -0.70 -10.04 -16.75
CA SER A 147 -0.70 -10.50 -15.36
C SER A 147 0.09 -9.56 -14.44
N THR A 148 1.11 -8.87 -14.95
CA THR A 148 1.87 -7.85 -14.20
C THR A 148 0.98 -6.67 -13.82
N LEU A 149 0.21 -6.13 -14.77
CA LEU A 149 -0.72 -5.04 -14.47
C LEU A 149 -1.77 -5.48 -13.45
N ARG A 150 -2.35 -6.67 -13.63
CA ARG A 150 -3.34 -7.20 -12.69
C ARG A 150 -2.75 -7.39 -11.30
N ALA A 151 -1.55 -7.96 -11.18
CA ALA A 151 -0.87 -8.14 -9.89
C ALA A 151 -0.55 -6.81 -9.21
N ASN A 152 0.01 -5.84 -9.92
CA ASN A 152 0.30 -4.52 -9.35
C ASN A 152 -1.00 -3.81 -8.90
N ALA A 153 -2.08 -3.94 -9.67
CA ALA A 153 -3.38 -3.38 -9.28
C ALA A 153 -3.95 -4.08 -8.04
N VAL A 154 -3.80 -5.40 -7.93
CA VAL A 154 -4.16 -6.16 -6.72
C VAL A 154 -3.39 -5.64 -5.51
N SER A 155 -2.10 -5.31 -5.64
CA SER A 155 -1.31 -4.75 -4.53
C SER A 155 -1.79 -3.38 -4.07
N ILE A 156 -2.16 -2.49 -5.00
CA ILE A 156 -2.77 -1.20 -4.65
C ILE A 156 -4.10 -1.40 -3.93
N ILE A 157 -4.99 -2.25 -4.47
CA ILE A 157 -6.29 -2.55 -3.84
C ILE A 157 -6.09 -3.21 -2.48
N GLY A 158 -5.08 -4.07 -2.34
CA GLY A 158 -4.69 -4.77 -1.12
C GLY A 158 -4.38 -3.82 0.03
N PHE A 159 -3.75 -2.69 -0.29
CA PHE A 159 -3.38 -1.64 0.65
C PHE A 159 -4.56 -0.73 1.06
N LEU A 160 -5.61 -0.66 0.24
CA LEU A 160 -6.76 0.20 0.50
C LEU A 160 -7.72 -0.46 1.51
N PRO A 161 -8.26 0.30 2.48
CA PRO A 161 -9.18 -0.26 3.47
C PRO A 161 -10.52 -0.67 2.84
N GLY A 162 -11.25 -1.54 3.53
CA GLY A 162 -12.64 -1.86 3.21
C GLY A 162 -12.86 -3.30 2.75
N ARG A 163 -14.00 -3.87 3.16
CA ARG A 163 -14.37 -5.26 2.86
C ARG A 163 -14.44 -5.54 1.36
N GLU A 164 -14.96 -4.59 0.59
CA GLU A 164 -15.08 -4.69 -0.87
C GLU A 164 -13.72 -4.92 -1.54
N ASN A 165 -12.69 -4.18 -1.12
CA ASN A 165 -11.33 -4.31 -1.64
C ASN A 165 -10.73 -5.67 -1.26
N ALA A 166 -10.87 -6.08 0.01
CA ALA A 166 -10.41 -7.38 0.47
C ALA A 166 -11.09 -8.55 -0.24
N ASP A 167 -12.42 -8.46 -0.45
CA ASP A 167 -13.18 -9.49 -1.18
C ASP A 167 -12.75 -9.54 -2.65
N LEU A 168 -12.45 -8.40 -3.28
CA LEU A 168 -11.92 -8.36 -4.65
C LEU A 168 -10.54 -9.04 -4.75
N VAL A 169 -9.62 -8.70 -3.84
CA VAL A 169 -8.28 -9.29 -3.77
C VAL A 169 -8.38 -10.80 -3.63
N ALA A 170 -9.18 -11.29 -2.68
CA ALA A 170 -9.38 -12.73 -2.47
C ALA A 170 -9.92 -13.41 -3.74
N ARG A 171 -10.95 -12.84 -4.39
CA ARG A 171 -11.50 -13.40 -5.63
C ARG A 171 -10.48 -13.45 -6.76
N VAL A 172 -9.68 -12.41 -6.96
CA VAL A 172 -8.66 -12.41 -8.02
C VAL A 172 -7.60 -13.46 -7.74
N LEU A 173 -7.10 -13.54 -6.50
CA LEU A 173 -6.09 -14.52 -6.12
C LEU A 173 -6.62 -15.96 -6.15
N ASP A 174 -7.90 -16.19 -5.90
CA ASP A 174 -8.52 -17.52 -6.04
C ASP A 174 -8.66 -17.95 -7.51
N THR A 175 -8.94 -17.02 -8.43
CA THR A 175 -9.38 -17.33 -9.80
C THR A 175 -8.32 -17.12 -10.89
N ASP A 176 -7.32 -16.27 -10.65
CA ASP A 176 -6.23 -16.00 -11.60
C ASP A 176 -4.91 -16.60 -11.09
N ASP A 177 -4.64 -17.84 -11.53
CA ASP A 177 -3.43 -18.60 -11.15
C ASP A 177 -2.14 -17.82 -11.41
N ARG A 178 -2.09 -17.03 -12.49
CA ARG A 178 -0.88 -16.32 -12.88
C ARG A 178 -0.64 -15.10 -11.99
N VAL A 179 -1.69 -14.37 -11.64
CA VAL A 179 -1.61 -13.27 -10.67
C VAL A 179 -1.26 -13.82 -9.29
N ARG A 180 -1.90 -14.92 -8.87
CA ARG A 180 -1.58 -15.60 -7.62
C ARG A 180 -0.11 -15.99 -7.53
N GLU A 181 0.46 -16.63 -8.56
CA GLU A 181 1.90 -16.99 -8.58
C GLU A 181 2.80 -15.76 -8.38
N LEU A 182 2.49 -14.65 -9.05
CA LEU A 182 3.27 -13.40 -8.94
C LEU A 182 3.19 -12.79 -7.54
N CYS A 183 1.99 -12.69 -6.97
CA CYS A 183 1.77 -12.15 -5.63
C CYS A 183 2.47 -13.01 -4.55
N LEU A 184 2.36 -14.34 -4.64
CA LEU A 184 3.04 -15.26 -3.73
C LEU A 184 4.57 -15.15 -3.83
N ALA A 185 5.13 -15.09 -5.05
CA ALA A 185 6.56 -14.94 -5.27
C ALA A 185 7.08 -13.60 -4.77
N SER A 186 6.32 -12.52 -4.97
CA SER A 186 6.62 -11.20 -4.41
C SER A 186 6.67 -11.23 -2.90
N GLU A 187 5.70 -11.88 -2.25
CA GLU A 187 5.64 -11.99 -0.79
C GLU A 187 6.85 -12.76 -0.23
N VAL A 188 7.18 -13.91 -0.84
CA VAL A 188 8.39 -14.68 -0.45
C VAL A 188 9.66 -13.87 -0.66
N SER A 189 9.82 -13.24 -1.82
CA SER A 189 11.01 -12.43 -2.15
C SER A 189 11.18 -11.27 -1.18
N ARG A 190 10.11 -10.54 -0.88
CA ARG A 190 10.11 -9.44 0.09
C ARG A 190 10.51 -9.93 1.48
N LEU A 191 9.88 -11.00 1.96
CA LEU A 191 10.10 -11.48 3.33
C LEU A 191 11.48 -12.09 3.49
N MET A 192 11.93 -12.91 2.54
CA MET A 192 13.14 -13.70 2.70
C MET A 192 14.36 -13.09 2.03
N GLN A 193 14.16 -12.20 1.06
CA GLN A 193 15.22 -11.58 0.26
C GLN A 193 16.07 -12.60 -0.48
N TRP A 194 15.47 -13.73 -0.84
CA TRP A 194 16.02 -14.66 -1.81
C TRP A 194 15.85 -14.10 -3.21
N ASP A 195 16.71 -14.52 -4.14
CA ASP A 195 16.58 -14.15 -5.53
C ASP A 195 15.20 -14.54 -6.10
N TRP A 196 14.83 -13.90 -7.21
CA TRP A 196 13.52 -14.09 -7.81
C TRP A 196 13.23 -15.53 -8.23
N ALA A 197 14.23 -16.27 -8.72
CA ALA A 197 14.04 -17.65 -9.16
C ALA A 197 13.75 -18.57 -7.97
N THR A 198 14.51 -18.42 -6.88
CA THR A 198 14.26 -19.13 -5.62
C THR A 198 12.88 -18.77 -5.05
N SER A 199 12.54 -17.48 -5.04
CA SER A 199 11.26 -17.00 -4.50
C SER A 199 10.07 -17.57 -5.28
N LYS A 200 10.19 -17.66 -6.61
CA LYS A 200 9.21 -18.31 -7.48
C LYS A 200 9.08 -19.80 -7.22
N ALA A 201 10.19 -20.52 -7.07
CA ALA A 201 10.18 -21.95 -6.79
C ALA A 201 9.47 -22.25 -5.46
N VAL A 202 9.77 -21.47 -4.42
CA VAL A 202 9.12 -21.59 -3.11
C VAL A 202 7.64 -21.18 -3.17
N ALA A 203 7.28 -20.15 -3.94
CA ALA A 203 5.87 -19.80 -4.11
C ALA A 203 5.05 -20.92 -4.78
N ALA A 204 5.65 -21.63 -5.73
CA ALA A 204 5.03 -22.78 -6.40
C ALA A 204 4.96 -24.01 -5.48
N ASP A 205 6.02 -24.26 -4.70
CA ASP A 205 6.09 -25.35 -3.74
C ASP A 205 6.74 -24.90 -2.41
N PRO A 206 5.93 -24.43 -1.44
CA PRO A 206 6.45 -23.87 -0.19
C PRO A 206 7.31 -24.82 0.63
N VAL A 207 7.18 -26.14 0.46
CA VAL A 207 8.00 -27.10 1.20
C VAL A 207 9.46 -27.09 0.78
N THR A 208 9.78 -26.50 -0.37
CA THR A 208 11.16 -26.33 -0.88
C THR A 208 11.88 -25.12 -0.28
N ALA A 209 11.23 -24.37 0.62
CA ALA A 209 11.82 -23.20 1.27
C ALA A 209 13.18 -23.53 1.91
N PRO A 210 14.27 -22.82 1.57
CA PRO A 210 15.59 -23.02 2.19
C PRO A 210 15.62 -22.87 3.72
N ASP A 211 14.70 -22.06 4.26
CA ASP A 211 14.53 -21.86 5.70
C ASP A 211 13.02 -21.80 6.03
N PRO A 212 12.34 -22.95 6.14
CA PRO A 212 10.89 -23.01 6.26
C PRO A 212 10.40 -22.42 7.59
N ARG A 213 11.16 -22.59 8.68
CA ARG A 213 10.80 -22.06 10.00
C ARG A 213 10.85 -20.55 10.03
N LYS A 214 11.89 -19.93 9.44
CA LYS A 214 11.98 -18.47 9.33
C LYS A 214 10.92 -17.90 8.40
N LEU A 215 10.64 -18.57 7.28
CA LEU A 215 9.56 -18.19 6.37
C LEU A 215 8.20 -18.22 7.11
N ALA A 216 7.89 -19.31 7.80
CA ALA A 216 6.66 -19.46 8.58
C ALA A 216 6.51 -18.35 9.64
N ALA A 217 7.57 -18.05 10.40
CA ALA A 217 7.55 -16.99 11.41
C ALA A 217 7.29 -15.59 10.82
N LYS A 218 7.72 -15.34 9.58
CA LYS A 218 7.43 -14.09 8.87
C LYS A 218 6.02 -14.06 8.30
N LEU A 219 5.59 -15.13 7.65
CA LEU A 219 4.23 -15.24 7.13
C LEU A 219 3.18 -15.15 8.23
N ALA A 220 3.44 -15.73 9.42
CA ALA A 220 2.52 -15.61 10.56
C ALA A 220 2.28 -14.14 10.99
N LYS A 221 3.27 -13.26 10.79
CA LYS A 221 3.11 -11.82 11.04
C LYS A 221 2.30 -11.13 9.95
N GLU A 222 2.46 -11.55 8.69
CA GLU A 222 1.73 -11.00 7.55
C GLU A 222 0.28 -11.49 7.51
N ALA A 223 -0.01 -12.69 8.02
CA ALA A 223 -1.37 -13.25 8.10
C ALA A 223 -2.34 -12.44 9.01
N VAL A 224 -1.82 -11.47 9.76
CA VAL A 224 -2.60 -10.58 10.63
C VAL A 224 -2.42 -9.10 10.30
N CYS A 225 -1.81 -8.77 9.15
CA CYS A 225 -1.67 -7.38 8.72
C CYS A 225 -2.96 -6.85 8.04
N GLU A 226 -3.07 -5.53 7.93
CA GLU A 226 -4.22 -4.85 7.32
C GLU A 226 -4.25 -5.01 5.78
N ASP A 227 -3.08 -5.18 5.18
CA ASP A 227 -2.92 -5.41 3.75
C ASP A 227 -3.55 -6.75 3.36
N SER A 228 -4.65 -6.67 2.61
CA SER A 228 -5.45 -7.85 2.31
C SER A 228 -4.78 -8.82 1.34
N GLU A 229 -3.88 -8.35 0.47
CA GLU A 229 -3.08 -9.22 -0.41
C GLU A 229 -2.06 -9.98 0.42
N ALA A 230 -1.24 -9.26 1.20
CA ALA A 230 -0.21 -9.87 2.03
C ALA A 230 -0.80 -10.89 3.01
N ARG A 231 -1.93 -10.56 3.63
CA ARG A 231 -2.67 -11.47 4.51
C ARG A 231 -3.15 -12.73 3.80
N TRP A 232 -3.73 -12.59 2.60
CA TRP A 232 -4.19 -13.73 1.81
C TRP A 232 -3.03 -14.63 1.39
N CYS A 233 -1.96 -14.04 0.84
CA CYS A 233 -0.74 -14.75 0.43
C CYS A 233 -0.10 -15.47 1.61
N ALA A 234 -0.03 -14.83 2.77
CA ALA A 234 0.49 -15.44 3.99
C ALA A 234 -0.31 -16.66 4.43
N GLY A 235 -1.64 -16.58 4.43
CA GLY A 235 -2.52 -17.71 4.76
C GLY A 235 -2.32 -18.89 3.79
N TRP A 236 -2.26 -18.61 2.48
CA TRP A 236 -2.05 -19.61 1.45
C TRP A 236 -0.69 -20.31 1.61
N LEU A 237 0.39 -19.54 1.81
CA LEU A 237 1.75 -20.06 1.95
C LEU A 237 1.90 -20.86 3.25
N LEU A 238 1.38 -20.38 4.38
CA LEU A 238 1.44 -21.09 5.65
C LEU A 238 0.75 -22.45 5.59
N GLN A 239 -0.43 -22.51 4.98
CA GLN A 239 -1.17 -23.76 4.82
C GLN A 239 -0.33 -24.83 4.10
N ARG A 240 0.41 -24.43 3.07
CA ARG A 240 1.22 -25.33 2.23
C ARG A 240 2.63 -25.57 2.76
N LEU A 241 3.13 -24.68 3.61
CA LEU A 241 4.41 -24.82 4.29
C LEU A 241 4.32 -25.80 5.48
N ALA A 242 3.11 -26.05 6.00
CA ALA A 242 2.88 -26.88 7.18
C ALA A 242 3.60 -28.26 7.18
N PRO A 243 3.66 -29.03 6.06
CA PRO A 243 4.39 -30.29 6.03
C PRO A 243 5.89 -30.15 6.32
N ALA A 244 6.52 -29.05 5.88
CA ALA A 244 7.94 -28.78 6.12
C ALA A 244 8.24 -28.32 7.55
N LEU A 245 7.22 -28.02 8.37
CA LEU A 245 7.36 -27.61 9.76
C LEU A 245 7.15 -28.76 10.75
N ALA A 246 6.59 -29.88 10.28
CA ALA A 246 6.34 -31.07 11.09
C ALA A 246 7.60 -31.93 11.34
N GLY A 247 8.71 -31.62 10.66
CA GLY A 247 10.04 -32.19 10.87
C GLY A 247 10.94 -31.31 11.74
#